data_AF-A0A964NXE4-F1
#
_entry.id   AF-A0A964NXE4-F1
#
_cell.length_a   1.000
_cell.length_b   1.000
_cell.length_c   1.000
_cell.angle_alpha   90.00
_cell.angle_beta   90.00
_cell.angle_gamma   90.00
#
_symmetry.space_group_name_H-M   'P 1'
#
loop_
_entity.id
_entity.type
_entity.pdbx_description
1 polymer ?
#
loop_
_entity_poly.entity_id
_entity_poly.type
_entity_poly.pdbx_seq_one_letter_code
_entity_poly.pdbx_strand_id
1 'polypeptide(L)'
;MNAWTPAVTPTNMNTTALGLSPSFPCDKTVFMGTEGHRVFRTTQGDQPDPVWLAVNNGIGDPGILSLAVSPNYGRCDRIGTGDKTVFVGTRAGLIYRTDNGGATWTLTNGGLPTVGSPSSYAIAAMAASPNYASDRTVMAALQSTVAGGPDAVYRTTDAGNIWLPFDAGLTDRSIQAFALSANFANDFTMFLGTRFNGVYRVAGKLSNPTNPSSQPSPTPIATPTASPTPASGPRTASASTELLESGDARVQAVRVPYPSLSLVARAAGALDGQVGYGVPGPVVISITVENNGNVPLLDIVVRDGGKHDFCGDNPDTGDIDESKDDFTIARIAALAPGEKRELAATFLMRPEDPNASGTLFNRIRRAECAIGLNAVSSPPPDEPSPVVAQDDVVVQLVQWESVTKTNSEMTDLWIWSFAVSPFFANDQTVFAGSAYGGLFKSNSAGSASTTWTRVNSGLEPEWVSVRSIVMSPRYPQDRTVYVGTERGIYRGVEQPDGSMTWNPLNRGFTRSVDVRSLHISPDFGFDGVLYAGT
;
A
#
# COMPACT_ATOMS: atom_id res chain seq x y z
N MET A 1 13.25 29.03 -21.04
CA MET A 1 11.83 29.44 -20.89
C MET A 1 10.98 28.27 -21.33
N ASN A 2 10.39 27.57 -20.36
CA ASN A 2 9.78 26.26 -20.58
C ASN A 2 8.39 26.45 -21.20
N ALA A 3 8.17 25.91 -22.39
CA ALA A 3 6.89 25.90 -23.08
C ALA A 3 6.42 24.45 -23.21
N TRP A 4 5.11 24.22 -23.08
CA TRP A 4 4.52 22.90 -23.29
C TRP A 4 4.63 22.49 -24.76
N THR A 5 5.07 21.25 -24.98
CA THR A 5 5.09 20.61 -26.30
C THR A 5 4.04 19.49 -26.33
N PRO A 6 3.25 19.35 -27.41
CA PRO A 6 2.33 18.23 -27.55
C PRO A 6 3.09 16.91 -27.61
N ALA A 7 2.80 15.99 -26.68
CA ALA A 7 3.47 14.70 -26.64
C ALA A 7 2.77 13.60 -27.45
N VAL A 8 1.61 13.85 -28.10
CA VAL A 8 0.72 12.78 -28.61
C VAL A 8 0.53 12.83 -30.13
N THR A 9 0.81 11.70 -30.80
CA THR A 9 0.32 11.37 -32.15
C THR A 9 -0.50 10.08 -32.06
N PRO A 10 -1.79 10.00 -32.47
CA PRO A 10 -2.58 10.97 -33.22
C PRO A 10 -3.38 11.94 -32.34
N THR A 11 -3.60 13.15 -32.85
CA THR A 11 -4.43 14.20 -32.25
C THR A 11 -5.87 13.76 -31.97
N ASN A 12 -6.49 14.27 -30.90
CA ASN A 12 -7.89 14.07 -30.45
C ASN A 12 -8.18 12.83 -29.58
N MET A 13 -7.27 12.43 -28.70
CA MET A 13 -7.57 11.42 -27.66
C MET A 13 -7.87 12.10 -26.32
N ASN A 14 -9.07 11.86 -25.78
CA ASN A 14 -9.43 12.33 -24.44
C ASN A 14 -8.65 11.52 -23.40
N THR A 15 -7.66 12.17 -22.79
CA THR A 15 -6.78 11.52 -21.81
C THR A 15 -7.44 11.58 -20.43
N THR A 16 -7.70 10.41 -19.86
CA THR A 16 -8.42 10.25 -18.60
C THR A 16 -7.47 9.90 -17.44
N ALA A 17 -6.38 9.21 -17.74
CA ALA A 17 -5.40 8.80 -16.74
C ALA A 17 -3.97 8.84 -17.32
N LEU A 18 -3.02 9.28 -16.51
CA LEU A 18 -1.58 9.19 -16.78
C LEU A 18 -0.88 8.53 -15.60
N GLY A 19 0.19 7.80 -15.88
CA GLY A 19 1.06 7.24 -14.84
C GLY A 19 2.48 7.12 -15.34
N LEU A 20 3.41 7.86 -14.73
CA LEU A 20 4.85 7.66 -14.93
C LEU A 20 5.29 6.48 -14.08
N SER A 21 6.25 5.73 -14.61
CA SER A 21 7.01 4.75 -13.85
C SER A 21 7.69 5.42 -12.64
N PRO A 22 7.66 4.81 -11.43
CA PRO A 22 8.53 5.23 -10.33
C PRO A 22 10.02 5.15 -10.71
N SER A 23 10.35 4.28 -11.67
CA SER A 23 11.68 4.16 -12.27
C SER A 23 11.84 5.01 -13.54
N PHE A 24 10.99 6.03 -13.74
CA PHE A 24 11.07 6.93 -14.88
C PHE A 24 12.48 7.49 -15.12
N PRO A 25 13.30 7.87 -14.10
CA PRO A 25 14.64 8.39 -14.35
C PRO A 25 15.55 7.49 -15.19
N CYS A 26 15.34 6.16 -15.13
CA CYS A 26 16.10 5.19 -15.90
C CYS A 26 15.32 4.55 -17.06
N ASP A 27 14.01 4.31 -16.92
CA ASP A 27 13.22 3.59 -17.94
C ASP A 27 12.37 4.50 -18.84
N LYS A 28 12.30 5.79 -18.52
CA LYS A 28 11.56 6.84 -19.23
C LYS A 28 10.12 6.43 -19.57
N THR A 29 9.53 5.54 -18.78
CA THR A 29 8.27 4.89 -19.11
C THR A 29 7.08 5.70 -18.61
N VAL A 30 6.12 5.94 -19.50
CA VAL A 30 4.86 6.60 -19.19
C VAL A 30 3.71 5.78 -19.79
N PHE A 31 2.64 5.63 -19.02
CA PHE A 31 1.38 5.05 -19.45
C PHE A 31 0.30 6.13 -19.57
N MET A 32 -0.57 5.96 -20.54
CA MET A 32 -1.72 6.83 -20.80
C MET A 32 -2.97 5.99 -21.00
N GLY A 33 -3.99 6.24 -20.19
CA GLY A 33 -5.35 5.74 -20.38
C GLY A 33 -6.21 6.78 -21.09
N THR A 34 -7.08 6.31 -21.98
CA THR A 34 -7.98 7.16 -22.77
C THR A 34 -9.43 6.70 -22.68
N GLU A 35 -10.38 7.60 -22.93
CA GLU A 35 -11.82 7.28 -22.85
C GLU A 35 -12.32 6.37 -24.00
N GLY A 36 -11.56 6.26 -25.11
CA GLY A 36 -12.02 5.52 -26.30
C GLY A 36 -10.97 4.70 -27.04
N HIS A 37 -9.70 4.79 -26.64
CA HIS A 37 -8.58 4.18 -27.36
C HIS A 37 -7.70 3.31 -26.45
N ARG A 38 -8.21 2.92 -25.28
CA ARG A 38 -7.53 2.06 -24.32
C ARG A 38 -6.23 2.69 -23.80
N VAL A 39 -5.14 1.92 -23.76
CA VAL A 39 -3.86 2.26 -23.13
C VAL A 39 -2.75 2.47 -24.17
N PHE A 40 -1.98 3.53 -23.99
CA PHE A 40 -0.73 3.79 -24.70
C PHE A 40 0.44 3.80 -23.73
N ARG A 41 1.63 3.45 -24.22
CA ARG A 41 2.88 3.50 -23.48
C ARG A 41 3.98 4.15 -24.33
N THR A 42 4.84 4.93 -23.69
CA THR A 42 6.14 5.34 -24.24
C THR A 42 7.26 4.92 -23.30
N THR A 43 8.47 4.76 -23.83
CA THR A 43 9.73 4.59 -23.09
C THR A 43 10.74 5.67 -23.45
N GLN A 44 10.24 6.79 -23.97
CA GLN A 44 11.00 7.96 -24.40
C GLN A 44 10.42 9.22 -23.74
N GLY A 45 9.88 9.08 -22.53
CA GLY A 45 9.07 10.13 -21.90
C GLY A 45 9.85 11.38 -21.48
N ASP A 46 11.17 11.41 -21.62
CA ASP A 46 11.97 12.64 -21.47
C ASP A 46 12.25 13.35 -22.79
N GLN A 47 11.86 12.76 -23.92
CA GLN A 47 12.00 13.37 -25.24
C GLN A 47 10.88 14.37 -25.51
N PRO A 48 11.14 15.46 -26.25
CA PRO A 48 10.13 16.47 -26.58
C PRO A 48 8.99 15.92 -27.45
N ASP A 49 9.29 14.92 -28.29
CA ASP A 49 8.36 14.25 -29.22
C ASP A 49 8.38 12.72 -28.97
N PRO A 50 7.85 12.24 -27.84
CA PRO A 50 7.91 10.82 -27.49
C PRO A 50 7.03 9.97 -28.41
N VAL A 51 7.53 8.82 -28.84
CA VAL A 51 6.73 7.85 -29.59
C VAL A 51 5.84 7.07 -28.63
N TRP A 52 4.52 7.07 -28.88
CA TRP A 52 3.54 6.30 -28.13
C TRP A 52 3.10 5.05 -28.88
N LEU A 53 3.07 3.93 -28.18
CA LEU A 53 2.65 2.64 -28.70
C LEU A 53 1.36 2.21 -28.00
N ALA A 54 0.36 1.78 -28.78
CA ALA A 54 -0.83 1.15 -28.25
C ALA A 54 -0.46 -0.20 -27.61
N VAL A 55 -0.80 -0.40 -26.34
CA VAL A 55 -0.45 -1.59 -25.56
C VAL A 55 -1.72 -2.26 -25.04
N ASN A 56 -2.52 -2.82 -25.95
CA ASN A 56 -3.94 -3.12 -25.71
C ASN A 56 -4.31 -4.61 -25.71
N ASN A 57 -3.32 -5.51 -25.86
CA ASN A 57 -3.57 -6.93 -25.99
C ASN A 57 -4.22 -7.51 -24.72
N GLY A 58 -5.47 -7.94 -24.79
CA GLY A 58 -6.25 -8.43 -23.65
C GLY A 58 -7.21 -7.42 -23.01
N ILE A 59 -7.18 -6.14 -23.43
CA ILE A 59 -8.16 -5.13 -22.97
C ILE A 59 -9.37 -5.14 -23.91
N GLY A 60 -10.52 -5.56 -23.39
CA GLY A 60 -11.78 -5.58 -24.14
C GLY A 60 -12.41 -4.18 -24.24
N ASP A 61 -12.50 -3.48 -23.12
CA ASP A 61 -13.18 -2.19 -22.98
C ASP A 61 -12.31 -1.02 -23.48
N PRO A 62 -12.79 -0.17 -24.41
CA PRO A 62 -12.06 0.98 -24.91
C PRO A 62 -11.86 2.13 -23.91
N GLY A 63 -12.71 2.22 -22.87
CA GLY A 63 -12.77 3.36 -21.97
C GLY A 63 -12.02 3.15 -20.67
N ILE A 64 -10.77 3.59 -20.62
CA ILE A 64 -9.98 3.63 -19.39
C ILE A 64 -10.35 4.90 -18.62
N LEU A 65 -10.61 4.77 -17.32
CA LEU A 65 -10.94 5.90 -16.45
C LEU A 65 -9.88 6.14 -15.38
N SER A 66 -9.22 5.07 -14.92
CA SER A 66 -8.21 5.14 -13.87
C SER A 66 -7.07 4.18 -14.16
N LEU A 67 -5.89 4.52 -13.64
CA LEU A 67 -4.67 3.73 -13.80
C LEU A 67 -3.88 3.78 -12.48
N ALA A 68 -3.31 2.65 -12.08
CA ALA A 68 -2.38 2.56 -10.96
C ALA A 68 -1.11 1.81 -11.40
N VAL A 69 0.03 2.52 -11.41
CA VAL A 69 1.35 1.91 -11.63
C VAL A 69 1.87 1.39 -10.30
N SER A 70 2.40 0.16 -10.28
CA SER A 70 3.06 -0.37 -9.08
C SER A 70 4.20 0.56 -8.63
N PRO A 71 4.31 0.89 -7.32
CA PRO A 71 5.47 1.60 -6.78
C PRO A 71 6.81 0.87 -6.98
N ASN A 72 6.77 -0.43 -7.30
CA ASN A 72 7.91 -1.28 -7.62
C ASN A 72 8.08 -1.47 -9.16
N TYR A 73 7.30 -0.76 -9.98
CA TYR A 73 7.40 -0.86 -11.44
C TYR A 73 8.80 -0.43 -11.90
N GLY A 74 9.55 -1.41 -12.39
CA GLY A 74 10.99 -1.29 -12.60
C GLY A 74 11.77 -0.96 -11.31
N ARG A 75 13.09 -0.92 -11.44
CA ARG A 75 13.99 -0.41 -10.42
C ARG A 75 15.22 0.22 -11.06
N CYS A 76 15.52 1.47 -10.71
CA CYS A 76 16.71 2.17 -11.23
C CYS A 76 18.01 1.78 -10.52
N ASP A 77 17.95 1.42 -9.24
CA ASP A 77 19.10 0.93 -8.46
C ASP A 77 19.59 -0.44 -8.95
N ARG A 78 18.71 -1.20 -9.61
CA ARG A 78 19.00 -2.52 -10.20
C ARG A 78 18.23 -2.71 -11.51
N ILE A 79 18.83 -2.26 -12.61
CA ILE A 79 18.23 -2.36 -13.95
C ILE A 79 17.80 -3.80 -14.25
N GLY A 80 16.57 -3.97 -14.73
CA GLY A 80 15.99 -5.30 -15.02
C GLY A 80 15.36 -5.99 -13.80
N THR A 81 15.38 -5.36 -12.63
CA THR A 81 14.64 -5.80 -11.44
C THR A 81 13.43 -4.90 -11.18
N GLY A 82 12.56 -5.29 -10.24
CA GLY A 82 11.23 -4.70 -10.07
C GLY A 82 10.20 -5.36 -10.98
N ASP A 83 8.94 -5.18 -10.63
CA ASP A 83 7.81 -5.71 -11.38
C ASP A 83 7.57 -4.87 -12.64
N LYS A 84 6.63 -5.32 -13.45
CA LYS A 84 6.09 -4.52 -14.55
C LYS A 84 4.58 -4.43 -14.42
N THR A 85 4.12 -4.25 -13.19
CA THR A 85 2.70 -4.33 -12.84
C THR A 85 2.01 -2.99 -12.98
N VAL A 86 0.91 -2.96 -13.74
CA VAL A 86 0.01 -1.81 -13.87
C VAL A 86 -1.43 -2.32 -13.85
N PHE A 87 -2.30 -1.62 -13.15
CA PHE A 87 -3.74 -1.84 -13.18
C PHE A 87 -4.42 -0.72 -13.96
N VAL A 88 -5.46 -1.07 -14.73
CA VAL A 88 -6.37 -0.10 -15.36
C VAL A 88 -7.81 -0.42 -15.02
N GLY A 89 -8.54 0.61 -14.63
CA GLY A 89 -9.97 0.56 -14.34
C GLY A 89 -10.77 1.17 -15.49
N THR A 90 -11.87 0.54 -15.86
CA THR A 90 -12.64 0.91 -17.06
C THR A 90 -14.01 1.48 -16.76
N ARG A 91 -14.61 2.09 -17.79
CA ARG A 91 -15.97 2.62 -17.75
C ARG A 91 -17.03 1.54 -17.54
N ALA A 92 -16.80 0.32 -18.05
CA ALA A 92 -17.67 -0.83 -17.79
C ALA A 92 -17.29 -1.60 -16.51
N GLY A 93 -16.71 -0.92 -15.51
CA GLY A 93 -16.51 -1.51 -14.19
C GLY A 93 -15.53 -2.69 -14.18
N LEU A 94 -14.67 -2.81 -15.21
CA LEU A 94 -13.68 -3.86 -15.31
C LEU A 94 -12.33 -3.35 -14.81
N ILE A 95 -11.55 -4.23 -14.19
CA ILE A 95 -10.15 -4.00 -13.84
C ILE A 95 -9.30 -4.98 -14.65
N TYR A 96 -8.33 -4.45 -15.36
CA TYR A 96 -7.31 -5.24 -16.04
C TYR A 96 -5.95 -5.01 -15.39
N ARG A 97 -5.14 -6.06 -15.30
CA ARG A 97 -3.76 -6.03 -14.82
C ARG A 97 -2.81 -6.45 -15.93
N THR A 98 -1.68 -5.78 -16.06
CA THR A 98 -0.51 -6.30 -16.78
C THR A 98 0.58 -6.59 -15.77
N ASP A 99 1.37 -7.64 -16.00
CA ASP A 99 2.59 -7.95 -15.22
C ASP A 99 3.86 -7.87 -16.10
N ASN A 100 3.72 -7.42 -17.35
CA ASN A 100 4.79 -7.34 -18.35
C ASN A 100 4.82 -5.99 -19.07
N GLY A 101 4.36 -4.93 -18.40
CA GLY A 101 4.51 -3.55 -18.88
C GLY A 101 3.64 -3.23 -20.09
N GLY A 102 2.48 -3.88 -20.19
CA GLY A 102 1.46 -3.63 -21.22
C GLY A 102 1.53 -4.58 -22.42
N ALA A 103 2.46 -5.53 -22.46
CA ALA A 103 2.51 -6.48 -23.58
C ALA A 103 1.26 -7.39 -23.62
N THR A 104 0.75 -7.78 -22.45
CA THR A 104 -0.55 -8.45 -22.29
C THR A 104 -1.26 -7.96 -21.03
N TRP A 105 -2.59 -7.97 -21.07
CA TRP A 105 -3.47 -7.62 -19.97
C TRP A 105 -4.41 -8.78 -19.63
N THR A 106 -4.64 -8.99 -18.34
CA THR A 106 -5.51 -10.01 -17.79
C THR A 106 -6.66 -9.34 -17.04
N LEU A 107 -7.88 -9.83 -17.24
CA LEU A 107 -9.05 -9.37 -16.49
C LEU A 107 -8.97 -9.87 -15.03
N THR A 108 -9.06 -8.95 -14.08
CA THR A 108 -8.87 -9.20 -12.64
C THR A 108 -10.06 -8.67 -11.84
N ASN A 109 -11.22 -9.32 -12.01
CA ASN A 109 -12.52 -8.89 -11.46
C ASN A 109 -13.08 -9.81 -10.35
N GLY A 110 -12.30 -10.77 -9.85
CA GLY A 110 -12.78 -11.69 -8.82
C GLY A 110 -13.35 -10.93 -7.61
N GLY A 111 -14.55 -11.26 -7.15
CA GLY A 111 -15.20 -10.60 -6.01
C GLY A 111 -15.84 -9.22 -6.28
N LEU A 112 -15.61 -8.60 -7.44
CA LEU A 112 -16.32 -7.38 -7.84
C LEU A 112 -17.79 -7.68 -8.21
N PRO A 113 -18.72 -6.73 -8.01
CA PRO A 113 -20.13 -6.93 -8.32
C PRO A 113 -20.34 -7.09 -9.82
N THR A 114 -21.05 -8.14 -10.23
CA THR A 114 -21.25 -8.51 -11.63
C THR A 114 -22.66 -8.20 -12.17
N VAL A 115 -23.48 -7.44 -11.44
CA VAL A 115 -24.94 -7.53 -11.61
C VAL A 115 -25.44 -6.93 -12.93
N GLY A 116 -26.02 -7.81 -13.77
CA GLY A 116 -26.99 -7.52 -14.85
C GLY A 116 -26.44 -7.14 -16.22
N SER A 117 -25.23 -6.58 -16.28
CA SER A 117 -24.42 -6.27 -17.46
C SER A 117 -23.14 -5.61 -16.92
N PRO A 118 -21.97 -5.73 -17.57
CA PRO A 118 -20.75 -4.99 -17.16
C PRO A 118 -20.93 -3.46 -17.10
N SER A 119 -22.10 -2.91 -17.43
CA SER A 119 -22.35 -1.47 -17.47
C SER A 119 -22.86 -0.83 -16.18
N SER A 120 -23.05 -1.54 -15.06
CA SER A 120 -23.69 -0.98 -13.83
C SER A 120 -22.76 -0.16 -12.93
N TYR A 121 -21.45 -0.33 -13.09
CA TYR A 121 -20.42 0.39 -12.35
C TYR A 121 -19.31 0.85 -13.29
N ALA A 122 -18.63 1.94 -12.93
CA ALA A 122 -17.40 2.41 -13.53
C ALA A 122 -16.29 2.40 -12.47
N ILE A 123 -15.06 2.04 -12.84
CA ILE A 123 -13.91 2.12 -11.93
C ILE A 123 -13.35 3.55 -11.95
N ALA A 124 -13.90 4.41 -11.10
CA ALA A 124 -13.66 5.84 -11.11
C ALA A 124 -12.25 6.21 -10.65
N ALA A 125 -11.70 5.48 -9.68
CA ALA A 125 -10.37 5.74 -9.14
C ALA A 125 -9.71 4.46 -8.64
N MET A 126 -8.38 4.41 -8.69
CA MET A 126 -7.58 3.34 -8.12
C MET A 126 -6.31 3.90 -7.50
N ALA A 127 -5.79 3.21 -6.49
CA ALA A 127 -4.48 3.50 -5.93
C ALA A 127 -3.81 2.23 -5.41
N ALA A 128 -2.54 2.04 -5.74
CA ALA A 128 -1.71 0.99 -5.16
C ALA A 128 -1.08 1.47 -3.85
N SER A 129 -0.93 0.56 -2.87
CA SER A 129 -0.17 0.81 -1.65
C SER A 129 1.28 1.18 -1.99
N PRO A 130 1.89 2.16 -1.32
CA PRO A 130 3.33 2.42 -1.44
C PRO A 130 4.21 1.18 -1.18
N ASN A 131 3.71 0.21 -0.40
CA ASN A 131 4.39 -1.05 -0.11
C ASN A 131 3.83 -2.24 -0.90
N TYR A 132 3.23 -1.97 -2.08
CA TYR A 132 2.61 -2.98 -2.95
C TYR A 132 3.50 -4.20 -3.23
N ALA A 133 4.81 -4.02 -3.33
CA ALA A 133 5.75 -5.13 -3.57
C ALA A 133 5.59 -6.27 -2.55
N SER A 134 5.32 -5.91 -1.28
CA SER A 134 5.16 -6.85 -0.17
C SER A 134 3.68 -7.10 0.12
N ASP A 135 2.85 -6.06 0.17
CA ASP A 135 1.47 -6.17 0.66
C ASP A 135 0.42 -6.42 -0.42
N ARG A 136 0.81 -6.30 -1.70
CA ARG A 136 -0.03 -6.49 -2.90
C ARG A 136 -1.36 -5.74 -2.85
N THR A 137 -1.41 -4.62 -2.09
CA THR A 137 -2.64 -3.90 -1.79
C THR A 137 -2.98 -2.89 -2.86
N VAL A 138 -4.20 -2.95 -3.40
CA VAL A 138 -4.76 -1.95 -4.32
C VAL A 138 -6.20 -1.64 -3.92
N MET A 139 -6.55 -0.35 -3.94
CA MET A 139 -7.89 0.17 -3.70
C MET A 139 -8.56 0.52 -5.02
N ALA A 140 -9.87 0.31 -5.12
CA ALA A 140 -10.69 0.69 -6.27
C ALA A 140 -12.01 1.33 -5.81
N ALA A 141 -12.37 2.47 -6.41
CA ALA A 141 -13.66 3.12 -6.24
C ALA A 141 -14.56 2.77 -7.42
N LEU A 142 -15.72 2.20 -7.11
CA LEU A 142 -16.77 1.86 -8.05
C LEU A 142 -17.87 2.90 -7.96
N GLN A 143 -18.11 3.58 -9.07
CA GLN A 143 -19.22 4.51 -9.22
C GLN A 143 -20.38 3.84 -9.94
N SER A 144 -21.57 3.85 -9.34
CA SER A 144 -22.77 3.35 -9.98
C SER A 144 -23.13 4.22 -11.18
N THR A 145 -23.39 3.58 -12.30
CA THR A 145 -23.88 4.24 -13.52
C THR A 145 -25.40 4.29 -13.55
N VAL A 146 -26.07 3.59 -12.62
CA VAL A 146 -27.51 3.58 -12.47
C VAL A 146 -27.91 4.71 -11.55
N ALA A 147 -28.87 5.55 -11.98
CA ALA A 147 -29.35 6.66 -11.17
C ALA A 147 -29.89 6.15 -9.82
N GLY A 148 -29.33 6.65 -8.72
CA GLY A 148 -29.68 6.25 -7.35
C GLY A 148 -29.07 4.92 -6.89
N GLY A 149 -28.23 4.27 -7.70
CA GLY A 149 -27.47 3.09 -7.29
C GLY A 149 -26.36 3.45 -6.29
N PRO A 150 -26.02 2.56 -5.34
CA PRO A 150 -25.01 2.86 -4.33
C PRO A 150 -23.61 2.75 -4.93
N ASP A 151 -22.75 3.73 -4.68
CA ASP A 151 -21.31 3.62 -4.96
C ASP A 151 -20.64 2.65 -3.96
N ALA A 152 -19.47 2.13 -4.31
CA ALA A 152 -18.77 1.15 -3.50
C ALA A 152 -17.24 1.32 -3.57
N VAL A 153 -16.56 0.87 -2.51
CA VAL A 153 -15.09 0.82 -2.48
C VAL A 153 -14.68 -0.63 -2.29
N TYR A 154 -13.68 -1.06 -3.04
CA TYR A 154 -13.14 -2.41 -2.98
C TYR A 154 -11.63 -2.37 -2.79
N ARG A 155 -11.10 -3.44 -2.21
CA ARG A 155 -9.67 -3.63 -1.97
C ARG A 155 -9.27 -5.05 -2.32
N THR A 156 -8.09 -5.19 -2.92
CA THR A 156 -7.36 -6.45 -3.04
C THR A 156 -6.09 -6.39 -2.19
N THR A 157 -5.62 -7.54 -1.69
CA THR A 157 -4.26 -7.73 -1.13
C THR A 157 -3.57 -8.93 -1.77
N ASP A 158 -4.03 -9.32 -2.97
CA ASP A 158 -3.52 -10.47 -3.73
C ASP A 158 -3.28 -10.12 -5.20
N ALA A 159 -2.90 -8.86 -5.44
CA ALA A 159 -2.61 -8.32 -6.76
C ALA A 159 -3.82 -8.32 -7.71
N GLY A 160 -5.05 -8.20 -7.17
CA GLY A 160 -6.28 -8.09 -7.95
C GLY A 160 -6.94 -9.41 -8.31
N ASN A 161 -6.44 -10.55 -7.81
CA ASN A 161 -7.10 -11.83 -8.07
C ASN A 161 -8.49 -11.87 -7.41
N ILE A 162 -8.60 -11.38 -6.17
CA ILE A 162 -9.85 -11.20 -5.44
C ILE A 162 -9.92 -9.78 -4.87
N TRP A 163 -11.08 -9.15 -5.07
CA TRP A 163 -11.46 -7.87 -4.52
C TRP A 163 -12.55 -8.07 -3.48
N LEU A 164 -12.36 -7.49 -2.31
CA LEU A 164 -13.33 -7.50 -1.22
C LEU A 164 -13.89 -6.10 -0.98
N PRO A 165 -15.17 -5.97 -0.59
CA PRO A 165 -15.72 -4.69 -0.18
C PRO A 165 -14.90 -4.07 0.94
N PHE A 166 -14.62 -2.77 0.82
CA PHE A 166 -13.94 -1.98 1.83
C PHE A 166 -14.86 -0.86 2.30
N ASP A 167 -15.56 -1.13 3.38
CA ASP A 167 -16.50 -0.16 3.95
C ASP A 167 -15.85 0.69 5.04
N ALA A 168 -15.08 0.07 5.95
CA ALA A 168 -14.43 0.74 7.09
C ALA A 168 -15.31 1.69 7.94
N GLY A 169 -16.65 1.67 7.79
CA GLY A 169 -17.56 2.64 8.41
C GLY A 169 -17.82 3.91 7.59
N LEU A 170 -17.47 3.91 6.30
CA LEU A 170 -17.76 5.00 5.35
C LEU A 170 -19.26 5.22 5.23
N THR A 171 -19.69 6.44 5.54
CA THR A 171 -21.08 6.88 5.36
C THR A 171 -21.38 7.34 3.94
N ASP A 172 -20.35 7.77 3.21
CA ASP A 172 -20.39 8.08 1.78
C ASP A 172 -19.33 7.26 1.05
N ARG A 173 -19.74 6.51 0.04
CA ARG A 173 -18.88 5.66 -0.78
C ARG A 173 -18.64 6.21 -2.19
N SER A 174 -19.11 7.42 -2.49
CA SER A 174 -18.92 8.09 -3.79
C SER A 174 -17.50 8.62 -3.97
N ILE A 175 -16.50 7.73 -3.89
CA ILE A 175 -15.09 8.09 -3.92
C ILE A 175 -14.65 8.44 -5.34
N GLN A 176 -13.92 9.55 -5.48
CA GLN A 176 -13.36 10.08 -6.73
C GLN A 176 -11.83 10.14 -6.68
N ALA A 177 -11.25 10.20 -5.49
CA ALA A 177 -9.80 10.23 -5.33
C ALA A 177 -9.37 9.47 -4.08
N PHE A 178 -8.29 8.71 -4.22
CA PHE A 178 -7.57 8.06 -3.13
C PHE A 178 -6.21 8.72 -2.96
N ALA A 179 -5.76 8.86 -1.72
CA ALA A 179 -4.34 9.06 -1.44
C ALA A 179 -3.96 8.28 -0.19
N LEU A 180 -2.98 7.38 -0.33
CA LEU A 180 -2.44 6.61 0.78
C LEU A 180 -1.21 7.37 1.33
N SER A 181 -1.02 7.34 2.65
CA SER A 181 0.19 7.87 3.27
C SER A 181 1.42 7.12 2.75
N ALA A 182 2.56 7.80 2.67
CA ALA A 182 3.83 7.14 2.31
C ALA A 182 4.20 5.99 3.27
N ASN A 183 3.75 6.08 4.54
CA ASN A 183 3.98 5.08 5.58
C ASN A 183 2.77 4.15 5.80
N PHE A 184 1.91 3.97 4.79
CA PHE A 184 0.65 3.20 4.89
C PHE A 184 0.82 1.76 5.38
N ALA A 185 2.01 1.16 5.20
CA ALA A 185 2.29 -0.17 5.76
C ALA A 185 2.12 -0.20 7.29
N ASN A 186 2.45 0.90 7.95
CA ASN A 186 2.56 1.00 9.40
C ASN A 186 1.44 1.87 10.01
N ASP A 187 1.09 2.99 9.37
CA ASP A 187 0.12 3.95 9.93
C ASP A 187 -1.33 3.75 9.43
N PHE A 188 -1.53 2.88 8.43
CA PHE A 188 -2.82 2.60 7.79
C PHE A 188 -3.65 3.84 7.44
N THR A 189 -2.97 4.96 7.17
CA THR A 189 -3.63 6.25 6.94
C THR A 189 -3.89 6.46 5.46
N MET A 190 -5.13 6.77 5.10
CA MET A 190 -5.51 7.16 3.75
C MET A 190 -6.56 8.27 3.76
N PHE A 191 -6.59 9.02 2.66
CA PHE A 191 -7.56 10.07 2.40
C PHE A 191 -8.43 9.68 1.23
N LEU A 192 -9.73 9.88 1.40
CA LEU A 192 -10.75 9.61 0.40
C LEU A 192 -11.50 10.90 0.09
N GLY A 193 -11.57 11.24 -1.18
CA GLY A 193 -12.27 12.40 -1.68
C GLY A 193 -13.54 11.93 -2.31
N THR A 194 -14.67 12.47 -1.88
CA THR A 194 -15.96 12.05 -2.38
C THR A 194 -16.53 13.07 -3.36
N ARG A 195 -17.49 12.60 -4.16
CA ARG A 195 -18.20 13.43 -5.11
C ARG A 195 -19.06 14.48 -4.42
N PHE A 196 -19.54 14.30 -3.20
CA PHE A 196 -20.52 15.23 -2.62
C PHE A 196 -20.22 15.68 -1.19
N ASN A 197 -19.51 14.87 -0.43
CA ASN A 197 -19.34 15.04 1.01
C ASN A 197 -17.91 15.44 1.40
N GLY A 198 -17.04 15.74 0.43
CA GLY A 198 -15.70 16.25 0.65
C GLY A 198 -14.68 15.18 1.03
N VAL A 199 -13.95 15.36 2.14
CA VAL A 199 -12.76 14.56 2.48
C VAL A 199 -12.97 13.71 3.72
N TYR A 200 -12.71 12.41 3.58
CA TYR A 200 -12.59 11.47 4.70
C TYR A 200 -11.13 11.12 4.94
N ARG A 201 -10.75 11.06 6.21
CA ARG A 201 -9.52 10.40 6.67
C ARG A 201 -9.92 9.04 7.24
N VAL A 202 -9.29 8.00 6.74
CA VAL A 202 -9.38 6.65 7.28
C VAL A 202 -8.05 6.35 7.95
N ALA A 203 -8.11 5.86 9.19
CA ALA A 203 -6.94 5.39 9.93
C ALA A 203 -7.27 4.08 10.63
N GLY A 204 -6.25 3.23 10.73
CA GLY A 204 -6.29 1.99 11.49
C GLY A 204 -5.02 1.78 12.30
N LYS A 205 -5.05 0.76 13.15
CA LYS A 205 -3.86 0.27 13.85
C LYS A 205 -3.82 -1.25 13.83
N LEU A 206 -2.65 -1.80 14.11
CA LEU A 206 -2.51 -3.23 14.35
C LEU A 206 -3.06 -3.59 15.74
N SER A 207 -3.82 -4.68 15.81
CA SER A 207 -4.30 -5.25 17.08
C SER A 207 -3.14 -5.54 18.04
N ASN A 208 -3.27 -5.16 19.31
CA ASN A 208 -2.25 -5.51 20.31
C ASN A 208 -2.11 -7.03 20.46
N PRO A 209 -0.89 -7.56 20.65
CA PRO A 209 -0.65 -8.99 20.85
C PRO A 209 -1.20 -9.60 22.16
N THR A 210 -2.01 -8.89 22.98
CA THR A 210 -2.29 -9.31 24.37
C THR A 210 -3.77 -9.55 24.73
N ASN A 211 -3.99 -10.77 25.25
CA ASN A 211 -5.03 -11.35 26.11
C ASN A 211 -6.52 -11.40 25.63
N PRO A 212 -7.11 -12.60 25.42
CA PRO A 212 -8.45 -12.82 24.83
C PRO A 212 -9.68 -12.23 25.57
N SER A 213 -9.52 -11.58 26.71
CA SER A 213 -10.61 -11.32 27.65
C SER A 213 -11.27 -9.93 27.53
N SER A 214 -10.95 -9.12 26.52
CA SER A 214 -11.45 -7.73 26.43
C SER A 214 -12.20 -7.37 25.14
N GLN A 215 -12.49 -8.32 24.23
CA GLN A 215 -13.33 -8.01 23.08
C GLN A 215 -14.82 -8.12 23.39
N PRO A 216 -15.64 -7.12 22.99
CA PRO A 216 -17.09 -7.24 23.04
C PRO A 216 -17.58 -8.31 22.03
N SER A 217 -18.59 -9.09 22.44
CA SER A 217 -19.19 -10.12 21.61
C SER A 217 -19.70 -9.54 20.27
N PRO A 218 -19.40 -10.18 19.12
CA PRO A 218 -19.90 -9.72 17.83
C PRO A 218 -21.42 -9.95 17.73
N THR A 219 -22.13 -8.93 17.25
CA THR A 219 -23.55 -9.03 16.89
C THR A 219 -23.68 -9.95 15.67
N PRO A 220 -24.56 -10.98 15.69
CA PRO A 220 -24.70 -11.90 14.57
C PRO A 220 -25.21 -11.18 13.31
N ILE A 221 -24.49 -11.30 12.20
CA ILE A 221 -25.06 -11.07 10.86
C ILE A 221 -25.80 -12.35 10.47
N ALA A 222 -27.05 -12.21 10.02
CA ALA A 222 -27.93 -13.32 9.71
C ALA A 222 -27.33 -14.27 8.66
N THR A 223 -27.10 -15.52 9.06
CA THR A 223 -26.65 -16.61 8.19
C THR A 223 -27.81 -17.12 7.34
N PRO A 224 -27.63 -17.35 6.02
CA PRO A 224 -28.58 -18.15 5.25
C PRO A 224 -28.53 -19.61 5.70
N THR A 225 -29.71 -20.18 5.94
CA THR A 225 -29.94 -21.53 6.47
C THR A 225 -29.45 -22.63 5.53
N ALA A 226 -28.45 -23.40 5.97
CA ALA A 226 -28.29 -24.80 5.60
C ALA A 226 -27.64 -25.56 6.77
N SER A 227 -28.35 -26.59 7.26
CA SER A 227 -27.90 -27.53 8.29
C SER A 227 -26.97 -28.58 7.67
N PRO A 228 -25.92 -29.04 8.39
CA PRO A 228 -25.99 -30.43 8.84
C PRO A 228 -25.53 -30.67 10.30
N THR A 229 -26.07 -31.76 10.82
CA THR A 229 -25.98 -32.39 12.14
C THR A 229 -24.56 -32.54 12.73
N PRO A 230 -24.37 -32.45 14.07
CA PRO A 230 -23.05 -32.48 14.69
C PRO A 230 -22.56 -33.89 15.03
N ALA A 231 -21.27 -34.18 14.78
CA ALA A 231 -20.56 -35.31 15.37
C ALA A 231 -19.84 -34.87 16.66
N SER A 232 -20.13 -35.56 17.75
CA SER A 232 -19.60 -35.35 19.10
C SER A 232 -18.20 -35.95 19.29
N GLY A 233 -17.27 -35.14 19.79
CA GLY A 233 -15.99 -35.58 20.35
C GLY A 233 -15.36 -34.43 21.15
N PRO A 234 -14.63 -34.70 22.25
CA PRO A 234 -14.16 -33.66 23.17
C PRO A 234 -13.13 -32.77 22.49
N ARG A 235 -13.38 -31.46 22.44
CA ARG A 235 -12.41 -30.45 22.01
C ARG A 235 -11.61 -29.98 23.22
N THR A 236 -10.35 -30.36 23.27
CA THR A 236 -9.32 -29.74 24.10
C THR A 236 -8.60 -28.66 23.29
N ALA A 237 -8.37 -27.50 23.91
CA ALA A 237 -7.56 -26.43 23.34
C ALA A 237 -6.06 -26.77 23.44
N SER A 238 -5.26 -26.45 22.43
CA SER A 238 -3.87 -25.99 22.61
C SER A 238 -3.33 -25.42 21.31
N ALA A 239 -2.60 -24.30 21.43
CA ALA A 239 -1.68 -23.86 20.41
C ALA A 239 -0.58 -24.93 20.27
N SER A 240 -0.47 -25.58 19.12
CA SER A 240 0.62 -26.51 18.85
C SER A 240 1.68 -25.82 18.01
N THR A 241 2.75 -25.38 18.68
CA THR A 241 4.09 -25.24 18.09
C THR A 241 4.61 -26.63 17.76
N GLU A 242 4.31 -27.16 16.57
CA GLU A 242 5.07 -28.31 16.06
C GLU A 242 6.33 -27.81 15.36
N LEU A 243 7.43 -27.85 16.13
CA LEU A 243 8.80 -27.80 15.67
C LEU A 243 9.05 -28.99 14.73
N LEU A 244 9.43 -28.74 13.48
CA LEU A 244 10.02 -29.77 12.63
C LEU A 244 11.46 -29.34 12.30
N GLU A 245 12.37 -30.20 12.74
CA GLU A 245 13.82 -30.08 12.64
C GLU A 245 14.28 -30.13 11.18
N SER A 246 14.97 -29.08 10.74
CA SER A 246 16.18 -29.20 9.92
C SER A 246 16.99 -27.90 9.96
N GLY A 247 18.13 -27.91 10.67
CA GLY A 247 19.26 -27.00 10.46
C GLY A 247 19.06 -25.50 10.77
N ASP A 248 19.66 -25.06 11.87
CA ASP A 248 20.22 -23.72 12.16
C ASP A 248 19.37 -22.43 12.11
N ALA A 249 18.09 -22.47 11.76
CA ALA A 249 17.16 -21.33 11.97
C ALA A 249 15.89 -21.78 12.73
N ARG A 250 15.51 -21.06 13.80
CA ARG A 250 14.28 -21.34 14.58
C ARG A 250 13.38 -20.11 14.61
N VAL A 251 12.15 -20.24 14.08
CA VAL A 251 11.05 -19.29 14.35
C VAL A 251 10.36 -19.76 15.62
N GLN A 252 10.57 -19.07 16.75
CA GLN A 252 10.23 -19.62 18.06
C GLN A 252 9.07 -18.91 18.80
N ALA A 253 8.54 -17.79 18.29
CA ALA A 253 7.40 -17.14 18.91
C ALA A 253 6.34 -16.75 17.87
N VAL A 254 5.23 -17.49 17.86
CA VAL A 254 4.00 -17.09 17.19
C VAL A 254 3.09 -16.48 18.24
N ARG A 255 3.10 -15.15 18.38
CA ARG A 255 2.02 -14.49 19.13
C ARG A 255 0.80 -14.41 18.24
N VAL A 256 -0.11 -15.36 18.44
CA VAL A 256 -1.46 -15.25 17.94
C VAL A 256 -2.35 -14.71 19.07
N PRO A 257 -2.71 -13.42 19.10
CA PRO A 257 -3.66 -12.90 20.09
C PRO A 257 -5.09 -13.45 19.92
N TYR A 258 -5.32 -14.30 18.91
CA TYR A 258 -6.60 -14.91 18.58
C TYR A 258 -6.54 -16.43 18.76
N PRO A 259 -7.36 -17.04 19.64
CA PRO A 259 -7.42 -18.50 19.79
C PRO A 259 -7.88 -19.23 18.52
N SER A 260 -8.34 -18.49 17.50
CA SER A 260 -8.81 -18.98 16.20
C SER A 260 -7.76 -19.01 15.10
N LEU A 261 -6.51 -18.59 15.32
CA LEU A 261 -5.50 -18.55 14.26
C LEU A 261 -4.30 -19.42 14.65
N SER A 262 -3.78 -20.22 13.73
CA SER A 262 -2.52 -20.95 13.91
C SER A 262 -1.54 -20.57 12.83
N LEU A 263 -0.27 -20.45 13.22
CA LEU A 263 0.84 -20.25 12.30
C LEU A 263 1.73 -21.48 12.35
N VAL A 264 2.14 -21.97 11.18
CA VAL A 264 3.21 -22.96 11.06
C VAL A 264 4.29 -22.37 10.18
N ALA A 265 5.45 -22.04 10.75
CA ALA A 265 6.62 -21.62 9.99
C ALA A 265 7.56 -22.81 9.75
N ARG A 266 8.05 -22.98 8.53
CA ARG A 266 9.01 -24.01 8.11
C ARG A 266 10.14 -23.34 7.33
N ALA A 267 11.36 -23.37 7.87
CA ALA A 267 12.53 -22.94 7.12
C ALA A 267 12.82 -23.93 5.98
N ALA A 268 13.11 -23.44 4.78
CA ALA A 268 13.56 -24.28 3.67
C ALA A 268 15.08 -24.08 3.49
N GLY A 269 15.86 -25.08 3.90
CA GLY A 269 17.31 -25.10 3.70
C GLY A 269 17.97 -26.29 4.39
N ALA A 270 18.35 -27.30 3.62
CA ALA A 270 19.30 -28.29 4.07
C ALA A 270 20.69 -27.64 4.11
N LEU A 271 21.17 -27.33 5.32
CA LEU A 271 22.61 -27.24 5.56
C LEU A 271 23.01 -28.53 6.25
N ASP A 272 23.95 -29.20 5.59
CA ASP A 272 24.41 -30.56 5.79
C ASP A 272 24.83 -30.83 7.23
N GLY A 273 23.98 -31.53 8.01
CA GLY A 273 24.31 -32.55 9.01
C GLY A 273 25.42 -32.34 10.05
N GLN A 274 26.05 -31.17 10.11
CA GLN A 274 27.20 -30.84 10.92
C GLN A 274 26.83 -29.60 11.73
N VAL A 275 26.89 -29.73 13.06
CA VAL A 275 26.77 -28.61 14.00
C VAL A 275 27.80 -27.54 13.59
N GLY A 276 27.36 -26.48 12.91
CA GLY A 276 28.27 -25.59 12.21
C GLY A 276 27.63 -24.27 11.83
N TYR A 277 27.74 -23.30 12.75
CA TYR A 277 27.74 -21.85 12.53
C TYR A 277 26.90 -21.36 11.34
N GLY A 278 25.73 -20.79 11.62
CA GLY A 278 24.90 -20.12 10.62
C GLY A 278 25.73 -19.21 9.71
N VAL A 279 25.70 -19.49 8.41
CA VAL A 279 26.41 -18.70 7.41
C VAL A 279 25.58 -17.42 7.18
N PRO A 280 26.18 -16.21 7.29
CA PRO A 280 25.49 -14.98 6.94
C PRO A 280 24.90 -15.05 5.54
N GLY A 281 23.60 -14.80 5.39
CA GLY A 281 22.93 -14.96 4.10
C GLY A 281 21.41 -14.96 4.18
N PRO A 282 20.74 -14.95 3.00
CA PRO A 282 19.29 -15.01 2.91
C PRO A 282 18.78 -16.41 3.28
N VAL A 283 17.78 -16.47 4.16
CA VAL A 283 17.05 -17.70 4.50
C VAL A 283 15.59 -17.55 4.14
N VAL A 284 15.09 -18.54 3.39
CA VAL A 284 13.69 -18.59 2.97
C VAL A 284 12.89 -19.41 3.98
N ILE A 285 11.83 -18.81 4.51
CA ILE A 285 10.90 -19.46 5.44
C ILE A 285 9.53 -19.50 4.79
N SER A 286 8.91 -20.68 4.76
CA SER A 286 7.49 -20.85 4.44
C SER A 286 6.68 -20.61 5.71
N ILE A 287 5.64 -19.77 5.63
CA ILE A 287 4.77 -19.38 6.72
C ILE A 287 3.34 -19.73 6.34
N THR A 288 2.73 -20.67 7.03
CA THR A 288 1.32 -21.04 6.82
C THR A 288 0.45 -20.38 7.87
N VAL A 289 -0.46 -19.51 7.42
CA VAL A 289 -1.50 -18.89 8.24
C VAL A 289 -2.80 -19.66 8.06
N GLU A 290 -3.40 -20.14 9.14
CA GLU A 290 -4.66 -20.89 9.12
C GLU A 290 -5.69 -20.27 10.06
N ASN A 291 -6.95 -20.18 9.59
CA ASN A 291 -8.08 -19.78 10.41
C ASN A 291 -8.79 -21.02 10.98
N ASN A 292 -8.45 -21.42 12.20
CA ASN A 292 -9.11 -22.49 12.96
C ASN A 292 -10.43 -22.06 13.63
N GLY A 293 -10.82 -20.80 13.46
CA GLY A 293 -12.08 -20.27 13.97
C GLY A 293 -13.29 -20.75 13.20
N ASN A 294 -14.46 -20.26 13.62
CA ASN A 294 -15.74 -20.47 12.94
C ASN A 294 -16.23 -19.19 12.22
N VAL A 295 -15.45 -18.12 12.23
CA VAL A 295 -15.74 -16.85 11.57
C VAL A 295 -14.61 -16.48 10.60
N PRO A 296 -14.92 -15.88 9.43
CA PRO A 296 -13.89 -15.35 8.55
C PRO A 296 -13.07 -14.27 9.25
N LEU A 297 -11.75 -14.32 9.06
CA LEU A 297 -10.85 -13.25 9.49
C LEU A 297 -10.58 -12.33 8.31
N LEU A 298 -10.53 -11.02 8.56
CA LEU A 298 -10.28 -10.00 7.56
C LEU A 298 -9.06 -9.18 7.98
N ASP A 299 -8.38 -8.58 7.00
CA ASP A 299 -7.32 -7.60 7.26
C ASP A 299 -6.16 -8.15 8.11
N ILE A 300 -5.65 -9.32 7.75
CA ILE A 300 -4.53 -9.94 8.46
C ILE A 300 -3.21 -9.36 7.93
N VAL A 301 -2.33 -8.98 8.85
CA VAL A 301 -0.96 -8.55 8.57
C VAL A 301 -0.02 -9.55 9.21
N VAL A 302 0.89 -10.09 8.39
CA VAL A 302 1.99 -10.94 8.84
C VAL A 302 3.24 -10.09 8.80
N ARG A 303 3.93 -9.97 9.94
CA ARG A 303 5.13 -9.15 10.09
C ARG A 303 6.27 -9.98 10.63
N ASP A 304 7.46 -9.53 10.27
CA ASP A 304 8.64 -9.79 11.08
C ASP A 304 8.44 -9.07 12.42
N GLY A 305 8.51 -9.83 13.51
CA GLY A 305 8.31 -9.33 14.86
C GLY A 305 9.58 -8.70 15.41
N GLY A 306 9.40 -7.77 16.33
CA GLY A 306 10.48 -7.16 17.07
C GLY A 306 10.23 -7.34 18.55
N LYS A 307 11.23 -7.90 19.24
CA LYS A 307 11.35 -8.04 20.70
C LYS A 307 10.83 -9.35 21.32
N HIS A 308 11.78 -10.24 21.54
CA HIS A 308 11.69 -11.25 22.57
C HIS A 308 11.80 -10.61 23.98
N ASP A 309 10.68 -10.41 24.69
CA ASP A 309 10.68 -10.27 26.15
C ASP A 309 10.49 -11.67 26.76
N PHE A 310 11.58 -12.43 26.89
CA PHE A 310 11.59 -13.75 27.53
C PHE A 310 12.43 -13.80 28.81
N CYS A 311 12.39 -12.76 29.63
CA CYS A 311 12.62 -12.78 31.08
C CYS A 311 12.12 -11.46 31.64
N GLY A 312 11.28 -11.47 32.69
CA GLY A 312 10.84 -10.24 33.33
C GLY A 312 12.04 -9.35 33.71
N ASP A 313 11.99 -8.09 33.31
CA ASP A 313 12.81 -6.97 33.80
C ASP A 313 14.33 -7.20 33.95
N ASN A 314 14.99 -7.90 33.03
CA ASN A 314 16.45 -7.86 32.94
C ASN A 314 16.94 -7.33 31.57
N PRO A 315 17.43 -6.09 31.47
CA PRO A 315 17.95 -5.52 30.23
C PRO A 315 19.26 -6.17 29.73
N ASP A 316 19.86 -7.09 30.50
CA ASP A 316 21.15 -7.71 30.20
C ASP A 316 21.07 -9.17 29.69
N THR A 317 19.87 -9.77 29.58
CA THR A 317 19.73 -11.07 28.90
C THR A 317 19.61 -10.83 27.40
N GLY A 318 20.76 -10.81 26.72
CA GLY A 318 20.88 -10.61 25.27
C GLY A 318 20.13 -11.67 24.46
N ASP A 319 18.84 -11.47 24.28
CA ASP A 319 18.12 -12.01 23.12
C ASP A 319 18.53 -11.20 21.90
N ILE A 320 19.03 -11.88 20.88
CA ILE A 320 19.64 -11.24 19.72
C ILE A 320 18.51 -11.00 18.73
N ASP A 321 17.90 -9.82 18.81
CA ASP A 321 17.09 -9.28 17.73
C ASP A 321 18.02 -9.02 16.52
N GLU A 322 18.00 -9.95 15.56
CA GLU A 322 18.87 -9.91 14.37
C GLU A 322 18.29 -9.01 13.25
N SER A 323 17.05 -8.56 13.39
CA SER A 323 16.31 -7.73 12.43
C SER A 323 15.78 -6.47 13.13
N LYS A 324 16.61 -5.41 13.24
CA LYS A 324 16.17 -4.09 13.75
C LYS A 324 15.02 -3.42 12.95
N ASP A 325 14.43 -4.12 11.98
CA ASP A 325 13.48 -3.63 11.00
C ASP A 325 12.20 -4.52 10.99
N ASP A 326 11.20 -4.26 11.83
CA ASP A 326 9.87 -4.91 11.72
C ASP A 326 9.23 -4.61 10.36
N PHE A 327 9.34 -5.49 9.37
CA PHE A 327 8.75 -5.30 8.05
C PHE A 327 7.47 -6.12 7.86
N THR A 328 6.58 -5.64 6.98
CA THR A 328 5.39 -6.41 6.58
C THR A 328 5.81 -7.49 5.58
N ILE A 329 5.64 -8.75 5.97
CA ILE A 329 5.87 -9.93 5.13
C ILE A 329 4.75 -10.05 4.10
N ALA A 330 3.49 -9.99 4.56
CA ALA A 330 2.33 -10.13 3.70
C ALA A 330 1.07 -9.50 4.31
N ARG A 331 0.09 -9.22 3.45
CA ARG A 331 -1.29 -8.92 3.84
C ARG A 331 -2.27 -9.93 3.25
N ILE A 332 -3.22 -10.36 4.06
CA ILE A 332 -4.29 -11.29 3.66
C ILE A 332 -5.62 -10.58 3.89
N ALA A 333 -6.33 -10.29 2.79
CA ALA A 333 -7.57 -9.54 2.81
C ALA A 333 -8.67 -10.29 3.58
N ALA A 334 -8.76 -11.60 3.37
CA ALA A 334 -9.67 -12.50 4.09
C ALA A 334 -9.10 -13.92 4.17
N LEU A 335 -9.49 -14.64 5.22
CA LEU A 335 -9.22 -16.06 5.42
C LEU A 335 -10.48 -16.72 6.01
N ALA A 336 -11.13 -17.60 5.24
CA ALA A 336 -12.36 -18.28 5.66
C ALA A 336 -12.09 -19.33 6.76
N PRO A 337 -13.11 -19.77 7.53
CA PRO A 337 -12.97 -20.87 8.48
C PRO A 337 -12.41 -22.14 7.84
N GLY A 338 -11.32 -22.67 8.40
CA GLY A 338 -10.59 -23.84 7.91
C GLY A 338 -9.69 -23.58 6.69
N GLU A 339 -9.64 -22.34 6.19
CA GLU A 339 -8.75 -21.96 5.09
C GLU A 339 -7.32 -21.75 5.58
N LYS A 340 -6.36 -22.19 4.76
CA LYS A 340 -4.92 -22.02 4.99
C LYS A 340 -4.32 -21.20 3.86
N ARG A 341 -3.37 -20.34 4.19
CA ARG A 341 -2.59 -19.59 3.21
C ARG A 341 -1.11 -19.78 3.50
N GLU A 342 -0.39 -20.31 2.53
CA GLU A 342 1.06 -20.44 2.58
C GLU A 342 1.70 -19.17 2.01
N LEU A 343 2.68 -18.65 2.73
CA LEU A 343 3.45 -17.46 2.41
C LEU A 343 4.92 -17.85 2.37
N ALA A 344 5.71 -17.16 1.55
CA ALA A 344 7.16 -17.31 1.57
C ALA A 344 7.77 -15.96 1.95
N ALA A 345 8.68 -15.98 2.93
CA ALA A 345 9.45 -14.82 3.36
C ALA A 345 10.94 -15.12 3.23
N THR A 346 11.74 -14.12 2.89
CA THR A 346 13.21 -14.22 2.89
C THR A 346 13.75 -13.28 3.94
N PHE A 347 14.38 -13.84 4.96
CA PHE A 347 15.03 -13.09 6.05
C PHE A 347 16.52 -13.03 5.77
N LEU A 348 17.17 -11.95 6.16
CA LEU A 348 18.61 -11.77 5.98
C LEU A 348 19.28 -11.81 7.33
N MET A 349 19.94 -12.93 7.65
CA MET A 349 20.70 -13.04 8.89
C MET A 349 22.05 -12.30 8.76
N ARG A 350 22.40 -11.46 9.74
CA ARG A 350 23.66 -10.68 9.76
C ARG A 350 24.41 -10.85 11.08
N PRO A 351 25.76 -10.94 11.06
CA PRO A 351 26.57 -10.93 12.27
C PRO A 351 26.63 -9.54 12.93
N GLU A 352 26.79 -9.53 14.26
CA GLU A 352 26.66 -8.38 15.17
C GLU A 352 27.71 -7.26 14.97
N ASP A 353 28.92 -7.57 14.48
CA ASP A 353 30.01 -6.60 14.34
C ASP A 353 30.54 -6.53 12.89
N PRO A 354 30.35 -5.41 12.17
CA PRO A 354 30.85 -5.24 10.81
C PRO A 354 32.39 -5.18 10.72
N ASN A 355 33.11 -5.07 11.85
CA ASN A 355 34.57 -5.02 11.90
C ASN A 355 35.22 -6.31 12.43
N ALA A 356 34.43 -7.30 12.89
CA ALA A 356 34.98 -8.58 13.32
C ALA A 356 35.40 -9.39 12.08
N SER A 357 36.69 -9.67 11.96
CA SER A 357 37.28 -10.43 10.85
C SER A 357 36.98 -11.94 10.89
N GLY A 358 35.80 -12.35 11.37
CA GLY A 358 35.44 -13.75 11.60
C GLY A 358 33.94 -14.02 11.51
N THR A 359 33.60 -15.10 10.79
CA THR A 359 32.27 -15.60 10.41
C THR A 359 31.42 -16.17 11.55
N LEU A 360 31.38 -15.56 12.74
CA LEU A 360 30.80 -16.20 13.92
C LEU A 360 29.77 -15.31 14.63
N PHE A 361 28.52 -15.76 14.69
CA PHE A 361 27.55 -15.34 15.70
C PHE A 361 28.13 -15.70 17.08
N ASN A 362 28.24 -14.74 18.00
CA ASN A 362 28.91 -14.95 19.28
C ASN A 362 28.09 -15.83 20.25
N ARG A 363 28.79 -16.64 21.05
CA ARG A 363 28.22 -17.60 22.03
C ARG A 363 27.51 -16.88 23.19
N ILE A 364 26.22 -17.15 23.42
CA ILE A 364 25.54 -16.85 24.70
C ILE A 364 25.13 -18.16 25.37
N ARG A 365 25.53 -18.36 26.63
CA ARG A 365 25.36 -19.62 27.39
C ARG A 365 23.91 -19.77 27.91
N ARG A 366 23.25 -20.89 27.59
CA ARG A 366 21.89 -21.27 28.04
C ARG A 366 21.73 -21.60 29.55
N ALA A 367 22.76 -21.43 30.38
CA ALA A 367 22.80 -22.08 31.70
C ALA A 367 22.12 -21.32 32.87
N GLU A 368 21.56 -20.12 32.67
CA GLU A 368 21.02 -19.33 33.79
C GLU A 368 19.47 -19.20 33.81
N CYS A 369 18.75 -19.85 32.89
CA CYS A 369 17.28 -19.80 32.84
C CYS A 369 16.53 -20.93 33.57
N ALA A 370 17.23 -21.83 34.26
CA ALA A 370 16.60 -22.85 35.08
C ALA A 370 17.14 -22.77 36.50
N ILE A 371 16.22 -22.84 37.47
CA ILE A 371 16.38 -22.96 38.92
C ILE A 371 16.99 -21.77 39.68
N GLY A 372 16.12 -21.06 40.42
CA GLY A 372 16.49 -20.25 41.57
C GLY A 372 17.00 -21.10 42.74
N LEU A 373 18.14 -21.77 42.57
CA LEU A 373 18.85 -22.50 43.61
C LEU A 373 20.34 -22.20 43.56
N ASN A 374 20.89 -21.86 44.73
CA ASN A 374 22.31 -21.66 44.97
C ASN A 374 23.14 -22.89 44.51
N ALA A 375 24.14 -22.62 43.67
CA ALA A 375 25.41 -23.33 43.45
C ALA A 375 25.43 -24.87 43.46
N VAL A 376 25.74 -25.50 42.31
CA VAL A 376 26.60 -26.71 42.24
C VAL A 376 27.36 -26.77 40.89
N SER A 377 28.69 -26.95 40.99
CA SER A 377 29.72 -27.41 40.02
C SER A 377 29.56 -27.20 38.50
N SER A 378 30.61 -26.61 37.90
CA SER A 378 30.90 -26.51 36.47
C SER A 378 30.80 -27.85 35.70
N PRO A 379 30.08 -27.90 34.55
CA PRO A 379 30.16 -29.03 33.63
C PRO A 379 31.45 -28.96 32.76
N PRO A 380 31.86 -30.04 32.09
CA PRO A 380 33.14 -30.12 31.39
C PRO A 380 33.19 -29.14 30.19
N PRO A 381 34.36 -28.55 29.88
CA PRO A 381 34.56 -27.88 28.61
C PRO A 381 34.70 -28.97 27.54
N ASP A 382 33.82 -28.99 26.52
CA ASP A 382 34.15 -29.42 25.14
C ASP A 382 32.94 -29.76 24.23
N GLU A 383 31.69 -29.56 24.64
CA GLU A 383 30.57 -29.64 23.68
C GLU A 383 30.14 -28.25 23.15
N PRO A 384 30.18 -28.01 21.82
CA PRO A 384 29.70 -26.76 21.25
C PRO A 384 28.18 -26.64 21.42
N SER A 385 27.74 -25.63 22.17
CA SER A 385 26.33 -25.23 22.16
C SER A 385 26.01 -24.55 20.82
N PRO A 386 24.95 -24.94 20.10
CA PRO A 386 24.58 -24.28 18.85
C PRO A 386 24.19 -22.83 19.11
N VAL A 387 24.72 -21.91 18.30
CA VAL A 387 24.23 -20.53 18.22
C VAL A 387 22.95 -20.57 17.39
N VAL A 388 21.85 -20.11 17.95
CA VAL A 388 20.53 -20.14 17.30
C VAL A 388 20.15 -18.72 16.96
N ALA A 389 20.23 -18.37 15.68
CA ALA A 389 19.56 -17.19 15.15
C ALA A 389 18.05 -17.40 15.29
N GLN A 390 17.38 -16.45 15.93
CA GLN A 390 15.94 -16.49 16.21
C GLN A 390 15.32 -15.20 15.67
N ASP A 391 14.25 -15.38 14.89
CA ASP A 391 13.42 -14.29 14.38
C ASP A 391 11.96 -14.67 14.69
N ASP A 392 11.12 -13.70 15.04
CA ASP A 392 9.72 -13.94 15.33
C ASP A 392 8.81 -13.50 14.19
N VAL A 393 7.72 -14.23 13.99
CA VAL A 393 6.70 -13.87 13.01
C VAL A 393 5.42 -13.59 13.76
N VAL A 394 4.95 -12.35 13.65
CA VAL A 394 3.76 -11.88 14.34
C VAL A 394 2.61 -11.76 13.35
N VAL A 395 1.43 -12.25 13.74
CA VAL A 395 0.19 -12.12 12.97
C VAL A 395 -0.78 -11.23 13.72
N GLN A 396 -1.17 -10.13 13.11
CA GLN A 396 -2.06 -9.12 13.68
C GLN A 396 -3.21 -8.83 12.72
N LEU A 397 -4.32 -8.31 13.24
CA LEU A 397 -5.40 -7.78 12.41
C LEU A 397 -5.29 -6.26 12.35
N VAL A 398 -5.62 -5.67 11.20
CA VAL A 398 -5.85 -4.23 11.13
C VAL A 398 -7.22 -3.92 11.72
N GLN A 399 -7.23 -3.03 12.71
CA GLN A 399 -8.44 -2.45 13.26
C GLN A 399 -8.62 -1.07 12.65
N TRP A 400 -9.61 -0.92 11.77
CA TRP A 400 -10.03 0.37 11.24
C TRP A 400 -10.83 1.11 12.31
N GLU A 401 -10.18 2.03 13.01
CA GLU A 401 -10.75 2.66 14.21
C GLU A 401 -11.51 3.94 13.94
N SER A 402 -11.06 4.70 12.94
CA SER A 402 -11.61 6.02 12.68
C SER A 402 -11.78 6.27 11.20
N VAL A 403 -13.02 6.56 10.83
CA VAL A 403 -13.37 7.24 9.59
C VAL A 403 -13.90 8.60 9.98
N THR A 404 -13.08 9.62 9.77
CA THR A 404 -13.40 10.98 10.17
C THR A 404 -13.62 11.82 8.93
N LYS A 405 -14.81 12.40 8.81
CA LYS A 405 -15.06 13.47 7.86
C LYS A 405 -14.27 14.70 8.33
N THR A 406 -13.26 15.13 7.57
CA THR A 406 -12.28 16.14 8.03
C THR A 406 -12.51 17.55 7.45
N ASN A 407 -13.58 17.75 6.70
CA ASN A 407 -13.78 18.90 5.84
C ASN A 407 -14.88 19.87 6.34
N SER A 408 -14.83 20.34 7.61
CA SER A 408 -15.80 21.35 8.09
C SER A 408 -15.94 22.55 7.14
N GLU A 409 -14.87 22.91 6.43
CA GLU A 409 -14.78 24.03 5.48
C GLU A 409 -15.10 23.66 4.00
N MET A 410 -15.32 22.38 3.68
CA MET A 410 -15.60 21.89 2.31
C MET A 410 -16.92 21.10 2.24
N THR A 411 -17.92 21.51 3.00
CA THR A 411 -19.26 20.91 2.89
C THR A 411 -19.81 21.17 1.48
N ASP A 412 -20.33 20.11 0.84
CA ASP A 412 -20.94 20.14 -0.51
C ASP A 412 -20.00 20.38 -1.70
N LEU A 413 -18.70 20.08 -1.56
CA LEU A 413 -17.74 20.15 -2.66
C LEU A 413 -17.35 18.76 -3.19
N TRP A 414 -17.19 18.68 -4.52
CA TRP A 414 -16.71 17.48 -5.20
C TRP A 414 -15.19 17.49 -5.14
N ILE A 415 -14.58 16.50 -4.50
CA ILE A 415 -13.11 16.42 -4.42
C ILE A 415 -12.61 15.58 -5.59
N TRP A 416 -11.81 16.20 -6.46
CA TRP A 416 -11.32 15.56 -7.67
C TRP A 416 -9.91 15.01 -7.54
N SER A 417 -9.09 15.59 -6.65
CA SER A 417 -7.69 15.20 -6.54
C SER A 417 -7.15 15.48 -5.15
N PHE A 418 -6.20 14.65 -4.72
CA PHE A 418 -5.31 14.95 -3.62
C PHE A 418 -3.87 14.92 -4.09
N ALA A 419 -3.04 15.66 -3.37
CA ALA A 419 -1.61 15.37 -3.28
C ALA A 419 -1.23 15.24 -1.81
N VAL A 420 -0.53 14.18 -1.46
CA VAL A 420 0.03 13.93 -0.12
C VAL A 420 1.52 14.20 -0.19
N SER A 421 2.06 14.90 0.81
CA SER A 421 3.48 15.28 0.81
C SER A 421 4.35 14.03 0.75
N PRO A 422 5.44 14.02 -0.05
CA PRO A 422 6.43 12.95 0.00
C PRO A 422 7.03 12.74 1.40
N PHE A 423 6.89 13.72 2.29
CA PHE A 423 7.36 13.70 3.68
C PHE A 423 6.20 13.82 4.68
N PHE A 424 5.03 13.29 4.30
CA PHE A 424 3.80 13.35 5.09
C PHE A 424 3.95 12.87 6.54
N ALA A 425 4.82 11.87 6.79
CA ALA A 425 5.10 11.39 8.14
C ALA A 425 5.66 12.49 9.06
N ASN A 426 6.32 13.50 8.49
CA ASN A 426 6.93 14.61 9.21
C ASN A 426 6.08 15.88 9.18
N ASP A 427 5.51 16.22 8.01
CA ASP A 427 4.85 17.51 7.79
C ASP A 427 3.32 17.45 7.77
N GLN A 428 2.73 16.25 7.76
CA GLN A 428 1.30 15.99 7.65
C GLN A 428 0.58 16.81 6.56
N THR A 429 1.30 17.18 5.50
CA THR A 429 0.81 18.11 4.49
C THR A 429 0.05 17.39 3.39
N VAL A 430 -1.18 17.84 3.15
CA VAL A 430 -2.06 17.34 2.09
C VAL A 430 -2.75 18.51 1.40
N PHE A 431 -2.81 18.45 0.08
CA PHE A 431 -3.65 19.32 -0.74
C PHE A 431 -4.85 18.57 -1.27
N ALA A 432 -6.00 19.24 -1.32
CA ALA A 432 -7.24 18.72 -1.90
C ALA A 432 -7.77 19.71 -2.93
N GLY A 433 -8.04 19.22 -4.13
CA GLY A 433 -8.59 19.98 -5.25
C GLY A 433 -10.06 19.69 -5.40
N SER A 434 -10.87 20.74 -5.56
CA SER A 434 -12.31 20.58 -5.66
C SER A 434 -12.88 21.16 -6.96
N ALA A 435 -14.06 20.67 -7.34
CA ALA A 435 -14.91 21.36 -8.29
C ALA A 435 -15.40 22.67 -7.69
N TYR A 436 -15.30 23.77 -8.44
CA TYR A 436 -15.84 25.10 -8.10
C TYR A 436 -15.41 25.72 -6.75
N GLY A 437 -14.46 25.13 -6.04
CA GLY A 437 -14.02 25.58 -4.71
C GLY A 437 -12.52 25.86 -4.62
N GLY A 438 -11.77 25.57 -5.69
CA GLY A 438 -10.33 25.77 -5.76
C GLY A 438 -9.53 24.68 -5.04
N LEU A 439 -8.44 25.12 -4.42
CA LEU A 439 -7.47 24.31 -3.71
C LEU A 439 -7.54 24.55 -2.20
N PHE A 440 -7.50 23.45 -1.46
CA PHE A 440 -7.39 23.44 -0.01
C PHE A 440 -6.10 22.76 0.41
N LYS A 441 -5.57 23.18 1.55
CA LYS A 441 -4.36 22.65 2.16
C LYS A 441 -4.60 22.35 3.64
N SER A 442 -4.06 21.24 4.09
CA SER A 442 -3.91 20.91 5.51
C SER A 442 -2.45 20.63 5.81
N ASN A 443 -1.98 21.05 6.99
CA ASN A 443 -0.70 20.70 7.59
C ASN A 443 -0.87 19.85 8.86
N SER A 444 -2.09 19.33 9.05
CA SER A 444 -2.51 18.54 10.21
C SER A 444 -3.38 17.36 9.77
N ALA A 445 -3.28 16.96 8.49
CA ALA A 445 -4.14 15.93 7.91
C ALA A 445 -3.90 14.55 8.52
N GLY A 446 -2.73 14.31 9.12
CA GLY A 446 -2.46 13.08 9.88
C GLY A 446 -3.13 13.04 11.25
N SER A 447 -3.58 14.19 11.78
CA SER A 447 -4.11 14.34 13.14
C SER A 447 -5.63 14.13 13.21
N ALA A 448 -6.12 13.71 14.38
CA ALA A 448 -7.55 13.63 14.69
C ALA A 448 -8.25 14.99 14.62
N SER A 449 -7.53 16.08 14.86
CA SER A 449 -8.01 17.47 14.74
C SER A 449 -7.50 18.10 13.44
N THR A 450 -7.85 17.48 12.31
CA THR A 450 -7.48 17.97 10.98
C THR A 450 -8.12 19.33 10.71
N THR A 451 -7.34 20.27 10.19
CA THR A 451 -7.80 21.59 9.73
C THR A 451 -7.44 21.82 8.27
N TRP A 452 -8.34 22.43 7.52
CA TRP A 452 -8.12 22.78 6.12
C TRP A 452 -8.22 24.30 5.91
N THR A 453 -7.38 24.81 5.02
CA THR A 453 -7.33 26.23 4.64
C THR A 453 -7.43 26.35 3.13
N ARG A 454 -8.24 27.29 2.64
CA ARG A 454 -8.29 27.62 1.20
C ARG A 454 -7.04 28.41 0.82
N VAL A 455 -6.41 28.04 -0.30
CA VAL A 455 -5.15 28.63 -0.77
C VAL A 455 -5.25 29.13 -2.22
N ASN A 456 -6.37 29.81 -2.52
CA ASN A 456 -6.78 30.17 -3.89
C ASN A 456 -6.28 31.54 -4.36
N SER A 457 -5.65 32.34 -3.51
CA SER A 457 -5.23 33.70 -3.89
C SER A 457 -4.22 33.65 -5.04
N GLY A 458 -4.60 34.13 -6.22
CA GLY A 458 -3.81 34.04 -7.45
C GLY A 458 -4.09 32.81 -8.34
N LEU A 459 -4.96 31.88 -7.90
CA LEU A 459 -5.63 30.93 -8.79
C LEU A 459 -6.91 31.59 -9.30
N GLU A 460 -6.89 32.10 -10.54
CA GLU A 460 -8.02 32.87 -11.07
C GLU A 460 -8.94 32.06 -12.00
N PRO A 461 -10.26 32.12 -11.78
CA PRO A 461 -10.96 32.72 -10.63
C PRO A 461 -10.72 31.90 -9.35
N GLU A 462 -10.93 32.49 -8.17
CA GLU A 462 -10.67 31.80 -6.89
C GLU A 462 -11.51 30.53 -6.67
N TRP A 463 -12.57 30.36 -7.46
CA TRP A 463 -13.42 29.18 -7.50
C TRP A 463 -13.08 28.23 -8.65
N VAL A 464 -11.93 28.39 -9.32
CA VAL A 464 -11.54 27.53 -10.44
C VAL A 464 -11.53 26.06 -10.01
N SER A 465 -12.08 25.19 -10.84
CA SER A 465 -12.07 23.77 -10.53
C SER A 465 -10.66 23.21 -10.65
N VAL A 466 -10.14 22.62 -9.56
CA VAL A 466 -8.83 21.98 -9.52
C VAL A 466 -9.01 20.49 -9.76
N ARG A 467 -8.53 20.02 -10.90
CA ARG A 467 -8.72 18.64 -11.39
C ARG A 467 -7.59 17.71 -11.04
N SER A 468 -6.37 18.23 -10.96
CA SER A 468 -5.20 17.43 -10.66
C SER A 468 -4.16 18.25 -9.91
N ILE A 469 -3.50 17.62 -8.95
CA ILE A 469 -2.47 18.22 -8.12
C ILE A 469 -1.29 17.28 -8.11
N VAL A 470 -0.09 17.81 -8.33
CA VAL A 470 1.16 17.09 -8.10
C VAL A 470 2.12 17.96 -7.30
N MET A 471 2.74 17.37 -6.28
CA MET A 471 3.79 18.03 -5.50
C MET A 471 5.15 17.71 -6.08
N SER A 472 6.07 18.66 -5.97
CA SER A 472 7.48 18.39 -6.24
C SER A 472 7.95 17.20 -5.37
N PRO A 473 8.73 16.26 -5.93
CA PRO A 473 9.41 15.23 -5.13
C PRO A 473 10.31 15.82 -4.04
N ARG A 474 10.72 17.08 -4.20
CA ARG A 474 11.53 17.87 -3.24
C ARG A 474 10.71 18.93 -2.51
N TYR A 475 9.42 18.66 -2.29
CA TYR A 475 8.51 19.62 -1.67
C TYR A 475 9.04 20.23 -0.36
N PRO A 476 9.68 19.51 0.59
CA PRO A 476 10.19 20.15 1.79
C PRO A 476 11.29 21.18 1.53
N GLN A 477 12.02 21.04 0.42
CA GLN A 477 13.11 21.93 0.05
C GLN A 477 12.63 23.09 -0.83
N ASP A 478 11.77 22.81 -1.82
CA ASP A 478 11.38 23.79 -2.85
C ASP A 478 9.94 24.32 -2.71
N ARG A 479 9.15 23.71 -1.83
CA ARG A 479 7.76 24.07 -1.52
C ARG A 479 6.86 24.21 -2.76
N THR A 480 7.17 23.47 -3.81
CA THR A 480 6.53 23.65 -5.12
C THR A 480 5.40 22.64 -5.35
N VAL A 481 4.26 23.15 -5.81
CA VAL A 481 3.08 22.36 -6.24
C VAL A 481 2.69 22.77 -7.65
N TYR A 482 2.22 21.84 -8.47
CA TYR A 482 1.58 22.12 -9.75
C TYR A 482 0.12 21.71 -9.70
N VAL A 483 -0.76 22.57 -10.21
CA VAL A 483 -2.20 22.31 -10.27
C VAL A 483 -2.71 22.42 -11.69
N GLY A 484 -3.43 21.38 -12.10
CA GLY A 484 -4.18 21.31 -13.34
C GLY A 484 -5.61 21.74 -13.06
N THR A 485 -6.09 22.69 -13.84
CA THR A 485 -7.42 23.27 -13.69
C THR A 485 -8.19 23.16 -15.00
N GLU A 486 -9.49 23.46 -14.96
CA GLU A 486 -10.30 23.62 -16.17
C GLU A 486 -9.88 24.82 -17.06
N ARG A 487 -8.89 25.61 -16.61
CA ARG A 487 -8.36 26.81 -17.26
C ARG A 487 -6.86 26.76 -17.58
N GLY A 488 -6.22 25.61 -17.42
CA GLY A 488 -4.79 25.42 -17.63
C GLY A 488 -4.05 25.07 -16.35
N ILE A 489 -2.74 25.30 -16.36
CA ILE A 489 -1.80 24.82 -15.35
C ILE A 489 -1.25 26.00 -14.57
N TYR A 490 -1.12 25.84 -13.26
CA TYR A 490 -0.46 26.81 -12.40
C TYR A 490 0.66 26.14 -11.60
N ARG A 491 1.76 26.87 -11.42
CA ARG A 491 2.83 26.53 -10.48
C ARG A 491 2.63 27.36 -9.21
N GLY A 492 2.46 26.69 -8.09
CA GLY A 492 2.38 27.26 -6.75
C GLY A 492 3.69 27.08 -5.99
N VAL A 493 4.06 28.09 -5.21
CA VAL A 493 5.13 27.99 -4.21
C VAL A 493 4.57 28.38 -2.86
N GLU A 494 4.72 27.50 -1.87
CA GLU A 494 4.32 27.78 -0.49
C GLU A 494 5.33 28.72 0.18
N GLN A 495 4.83 29.78 0.78
CA GLN A 495 5.61 30.75 1.55
C GLN A 495 5.83 30.27 3.00
N PRO A 496 6.76 30.88 3.75
CA PRO A 496 6.98 30.55 5.17
C PRO A 496 5.74 30.66 6.07
N ASP A 497 4.80 31.53 5.74
CA ASP A 497 3.54 31.72 6.46
C ASP A 497 2.44 30.70 6.08
N GLY A 498 2.76 29.76 5.18
CA GLY A 498 1.85 28.73 4.70
C GLY A 498 0.95 29.15 3.54
N SER A 499 0.99 30.43 3.13
CA SER A 499 0.27 30.94 1.96
C SER A 499 0.89 30.43 0.65
N MET A 500 0.11 30.45 -0.44
CA MET A 500 0.57 30.00 -1.75
C MET A 500 0.70 31.18 -2.70
N THR A 501 1.79 31.21 -3.47
CA THR A 501 1.97 32.13 -4.60
C THR A 501 1.85 31.38 -5.91
N TRP A 502 0.84 31.71 -6.72
CA TRP A 502 0.53 31.01 -7.97
C TRP A 502 0.99 31.79 -9.20
N ASN A 503 1.58 31.08 -10.14
CA ASN A 503 1.98 31.60 -11.45
C ASN A 503 1.42 30.71 -12.56
N PRO A 504 0.74 31.26 -13.58
CA PRO A 504 0.29 30.48 -14.72
C PRO A 504 1.46 29.85 -15.48
N LEU A 505 1.34 28.57 -15.83
CA LEU A 505 2.32 27.82 -16.61
C LEU A 505 1.69 27.37 -17.93
N ASN A 506 1.12 28.31 -18.70
CA ASN A 506 0.30 28.01 -19.88
C ASN A 506 1.00 28.27 -21.23
N ARG A 507 2.28 28.64 -21.22
CA ARG A 507 3.02 28.91 -22.45
C ARG A 507 3.10 27.64 -23.32
N GLY A 508 2.67 27.74 -24.57
CA GLY A 508 2.59 26.60 -25.50
C GLY A 508 1.16 26.15 -25.79
N PHE A 509 0.19 26.50 -24.92
CA PHE A 509 -1.22 26.31 -25.22
C PHE A 509 -1.77 27.47 -26.04
N THR A 510 -2.55 27.16 -27.08
CA THR A 510 -3.18 28.15 -27.96
C THR A 510 -4.57 28.58 -27.51
N ARG A 511 -5.13 27.90 -26.50
CA ARG A 511 -6.44 28.18 -25.87
C ARG A 511 -6.42 27.72 -24.41
N SER A 512 -7.44 28.08 -23.66
CA SER A 512 -7.71 27.46 -22.34
C SER A 512 -7.84 25.95 -22.51
N VAL A 513 -7.15 25.18 -21.66
CA VAL A 513 -7.11 23.73 -21.73
C VAL A 513 -7.65 23.14 -20.44
N ASP A 514 -8.52 22.15 -20.57
CA ASP A 514 -9.10 21.41 -19.45
C ASP A 514 -8.09 20.36 -18.97
N VAL A 515 -7.30 20.65 -17.95
CA VAL A 515 -6.20 19.77 -17.53
C VAL A 515 -6.73 18.74 -16.55
N ARG A 516 -6.90 17.50 -17.00
CA ARG A 516 -7.53 16.42 -16.24
C ARG A 516 -6.57 15.60 -15.41
N SER A 517 -5.30 15.54 -15.82
CA SER A 517 -4.28 14.76 -15.12
C SER A 517 -2.94 15.47 -15.23
N LEU A 518 -2.23 15.60 -14.12
CA LEU A 518 -0.83 15.99 -14.07
C LEU A 518 -0.02 14.85 -13.50
N HIS A 519 1.20 14.68 -13.99
CA HIS A 519 2.13 13.72 -13.42
C HIS A 519 3.56 14.22 -13.57
N ILE A 520 4.32 14.19 -12.46
CA ILE A 520 5.65 14.79 -12.33
C ILE A 520 6.70 13.68 -12.25
N SER A 521 7.84 13.86 -12.89
CA SER A 521 8.96 12.92 -12.80
C SER A 521 9.45 12.81 -11.34
N PRO A 522 9.79 11.61 -10.84
CA PRO A 522 10.45 11.44 -9.54
C PRO A 522 11.75 12.24 -9.41
N ASP A 523 12.47 12.46 -10.52
CA ASP A 523 13.71 13.27 -10.59
C ASP A 523 13.47 14.63 -11.25
N PHE A 524 12.27 15.21 -11.08
CA PHE A 524 11.91 16.50 -11.66
C PHE A 524 12.95 17.62 -11.43
N GLY A 525 13.63 17.60 -10.28
CA GLY A 525 14.69 18.57 -9.98
C GLY A 525 15.91 18.50 -10.92
N PHE A 526 16.06 17.40 -11.67
CA PHE A 526 17.12 17.18 -12.65
C PHE A 526 16.60 17.21 -14.09
N ASP A 527 15.48 16.55 -14.38
CA ASP A 527 14.97 16.40 -15.75
C ASP A 527 13.90 17.44 -16.15
N GLY A 528 13.25 18.08 -15.18
CA GLY A 528 12.19 19.05 -15.43
C GLY A 528 10.94 18.48 -16.12
N VAL A 529 10.73 17.16 -16.10
CA VAL A 529 9.64 16.51 -16.85
C VAL A 529 8.32 16.56 -16.06
N LEU A 530 7.33 17.21 -16.66
CA LEU A 530 5.95 17.26 -16.18
C LEU A 530 5.01 16.94 -17.35
N TYR A 531 4.12 15.97 -17.18
CA TYR A 531 3.09 15.62 -18.16
C TYR A 531 1.74 16.18 -17.76
N ALA A 532 0.96 16.60 -18.76
CA ALA A 532 -0.41 17.05 -18.61
C ALA A 532 -1.32 16.30 -19.60
N GLY A 533 -2.34 15.63 -19.07
CA GLY A 533 -3.45 15.04 -19.81
C GLY A 533 -4.60 16.04 -19.89
N THR A 534 -5.13 16.24 -21.09
CA THR A 534 -6.06 17.32 -21.43
C THR A 534 -7.26 16.84 -22.22
#